data_AF-A0A2M7KHI3-F1
#
_entry.id   AF-A0A2M7KHI3-F1
#
_cell.length_a   1.000
_cell.length_b   1.000
_cell.length_c   1.000
_cell.angle_alpha   90.00
_cell.angle_beta   90.00
_cell.angle_gamma   90.00
#
_symmetry.space_group_name_H-M   'P 1'
#
loop_
_entity.id
_entity.type
_entity.pdbx_description
1 polymer ?
#
loop_
_entity_poly.entity_id
_entity_poly.type
_entity_poly.pdbx_seq_one_letter_code
_entity_poly.pdbx_strand_id
1 'polypeptide(L)'
;MSGNRTRKLGSQPWRRAGLWAVLAAATAGWTQQTNNYELRAVPAPGPVVLDGKLGDWDLSGEILSCYDLDAMRDTNSVRTAAMYDKDWLYVSFRFKDATPMVNRVDPVNDAASGWRSDCVQLRFWADHGKPVGPNGARMTHVDCYWFTDEARPAAFVTFHDMSRQEAGFEGKLDNAIGNGVDAAFRKDDDGKGYTQEVRISWKLLRRAGQPYGAGETLRLGMELFWGDATGSRWPGHRFADLVNQAQPQREFFWSNNNAWGEVAFLGHGKLAPSPSVAQLSEVEKLARLRYSTQGPVRLDYELPAGGGDTVAADQAKRAVGAVRRGDGHGGRRGLRSQVTAGELHRSVPLCRGAARRLRSAADGAG
;
A
#
# COMPACT_ATOMS: atom_id res chain seq x y z
N MET A 1 46.52 68.54 23.93
CA MET A 1 45.43 67.74 23.33
C MET A 1 45.99 67.09 22.06
N SER A 2 46.43 65.83 22.19
CA SER A 2 47.15 65.09 21.15
C SER A 2 46.16 64.32 20.28
N GLY A 3 46.25 64.51 18.97
CA GLY A 3 45.37 63.90 17.98
C GLY A 3 45.75 62.47 17.64
N ASN A 4 44.75 61.67 17.28
CA ASN A 4 44.96 60.34 16.73
C ASN A 4 44.31 60.24 15.35
N ARG A 5 45.16 60.16 14.31
CA ARG A 5 44.81 59.81 12.93
C ARG A 5 44.83 58.28 12.82
N THR A 6 43.73 57.67 12.42
CA THR A 6 43.73 56.27 11.93
C THR A 6 43.40 56.22 10.45
N ARG A 7 44.27 55.49 9.74
CA ARG A 7 44.36 55.36 8.29
C ARG A 7 43.19 54.59 7.70
N LYS A 8 42.72 55.06 6.54
CA LYS A 8 41.97 54.26 5.56
C LYS A 8 42.92 53.23 4.91
N LEU A 9 42.48 51.97 4.84
CA LEU A 9 42.95 51.01 3.85
C LEU A 9 41.72 50.43 3.15
N GLY A 10 41.59 50.75 1.86
CA GLY A 10 40.69 50.06 0.96
C GLY A 10 41.32 48.77 0.44
N SER A 11 40.49 47.76 0.21
CA SER A 11 40.76 46.70 -0.75
C SER A 11 39.46 46.20 -1.34
N GLN A 12 39.52 45.94 -2.65
CA GLN A 12 38.40 45.81 -3.60
C GLN A 12 37.62 44.50 -3.48
N PRO A 13 36.34 44.48 -3.90
CA PRO A 13 35.51 43.29 -3.97
C PRO A 13 35.61 42.63 -5.35
N TRP A 14 36.29 41.49 -5.46
CA TRP A 14 36.22 40.65 -6.68
C TRP A 14 35.94 39.19 -6.33
N ARG A 15 34.74 38.76 -6.74
CA ARG A 15 34.44 37.47 -7.39
C ARG A 15 34.86 36.20 -6.65
N ARG A 16 33.97 35.68 -5.81
CA ARG A 16 33.78 34.23 -5.64
C ARG A 16 32.29 33.88 -5.57
N ALA A 17 31.57 34.16 -6.64
CA ALA A 17 30.34 33.44 -6.97
C ALA A 17 30.77 32.11 -7.62
N GLY A 18 31.10 31.13 -6.79
CA GLY A 18 31.54 29.80 -7.20
C GLY A 18 30.57 28.75 -6.69
N LEU A 19 29.55 28.47 -7.48
CA LEU A 19 28.97 27.16 -7.73
C LEU A 19 29.03 26.14 -6.56
N TRP A 20 28.07 26.20 -5.64
CA TRP A 20 27.72 25.06 -4.76
C TRP A 20 26.29 24.57 -5.05
N ALA A 21 25.93 24.49 -6.33
CA ALA A 21 24.79 23.69 -6.78
C ALA A 21 25.27 22.27 -7.10
N VAL A 22 25.83 21.58 -6.09
CA VAL A 22 25.93 20.12 -6.18
C VAL A 22 24.52 19.60 -5.99
N LEU A 23 24.00 18.97 -7.04
CA LEU A 23 22.78 18.17 -7.01
C LEU A 23 22.83 17.22 -5.81
N ALA A 24 22.20 17.61 -4.71
CA ALA A 24 21.50 16.66 -3.88
C ALA A 24 20.20 16.32 -4.62
N ALA A 25 20.33 15.63 -5.75
CA ALA A 25 19.28 14.73 -6.20
C ALA A 25 19.22 13.62 -5.14
N ALA A 26 18.59 13.94 -4.01
CA ALA A 26 18.19 12.95 -3.06
C ALA A 26 17.30 12.00 -3.84
N THR A 27 17.87 10.85 -4.19
CA THR A 27 17.13 9.62 -4.37
C THR A 27 16.46 9.35 -3.04
N ALA A 28 15.39 10.09 -2.73
CA ALA A 28 14.37 9.59 -1.82
C ALA A 28 14.03 8.22 -2.40
N GLY A 29 14.34 7.14 -1.69
CA GLY A 29 13.81 5.84 -2.06
C GLY A 29 12.30 6.02 -2.10
N TRP A 30 11.72 5.98 -3.31
CA TRP A 30 10.30 6.24 -3.51
C TRP A 30 9.53 4.99 -3.07
N THR A 31 9.46 4.74 -1.76
CA THR A 31 8.44 3.86 -1.17
C THR A 31 7.14 4.62 -1.25
N GLN A 32 6.54 4.68 -2.44
CA GLN A 32 5.30 5.44 -2.65
C GLN A 32 4.14 4.58 -2.17
N GLN A 33 3.72 4.81 -0.93
CA GLN A 33 2.46 4.29 -0.43
C GLN A 33 1.30 4.88 -1.24
N THR A 34 0.30 4.06 -1.57
CA THR A 34 -0.95 4.58 -2.13
C THR A 34 -1.72 5.35 -1.06
N ASN A 35 -2.40 6.41 -1.48
CA ASN A 35 -3.35 7.14 -0.66
C ASN A 35 -4.63 7.30 -1.47
N ASN A 36 -5.62 6.46 -1.19
CA ASN A 36 -6.92 6.56 -1.81
C ASN A 36 -7.86 7.34 -0.88
N TYR A 37 -8.54 8.34 -1.43
CA TYR A 37 -9.53 9.14 -0.68
C TYR A 37 -10.97 8.86 -1.12
N GLU A 38 -11.12 8.33 -2.32
CA GLU A 38 -12.40 8.05 -2.97
C GLU A 38 -12.32 6.69 -3.68
N LEU A 39 -13.37 5.88 -3.54
CA LEU A 39 -13.68 4.73 -4.38
C LEU A 39 -14.91 5.07 -5.23
N ARG A 40 -14.79 4.98 -6.54
CA ARG A 40 -15.88 5.35 -7.46
C ARG A 40 -16.73 4.12 -7.76
N ALA A 41 -17.91 4.04 -7.17
CA ALA A 41 -18.89 2.98 -7.45
C ALA A 41 -19.69 3.36 -8.70
N VAL A 42 -19.66 2.49 -9.72
CA VAL A 42 -20.35 2.71 -11.00
C VAL A 42 -21.59 1.82 -11.11
N PRO A 43 -22.59 2.15 -11.94
CA PRO A 43 -23.75 1.29 -12.12
C PRO A 43 -23.30 -0.04 -12.75
N ALA A 44 -23.81 -1.16 -12.25
CA ALA A 44 -23.53 -2.45 -12.88
C ALA A 44 -23.99 -2.42 -14.35
N PRO A 45 -23.14 -2.81 -15.33
CA PRO A 45 -23.48 -2.72 -16.75
C PRO A 45 -24.54 -3.75 -17.18
N GLY A 46 -24.78 -4.76 -16.33
CA GLY A 46 -25.75 -5.83 -16.51
C GLY A 46 -25.83 -6.71 -15.27
N PRO A 47 -26.44 -7.90 -15.35
CA PRO A 47 -26.46 -8.86 -14.24
C PRO A 47 -25.05 -9.24 -13.80
N VAL A 48 -24.78 -9.16 -12.50
CA VAL A 48 -23.49 -9.51 -11.90
C VAL A 48 -23.52 -10.95 -11.38
N VAL A 49 -22.55 -11.77 -11.82
CA VAL A 49 -22.38 -13.16 -11.40
C VAL A 49 -21.16 -13.27 -10.50
N LEU A 50 -21.36 -13.68 -9.25
CA LEU A 50 -20.25 -13.94 -8.32
C LEU A 50 -19.62 -15.31 -8.63
N ASP A 51 -18.52 -15.35 -9.37
CA ASP A 51 -17.81 -16.59 -9.73
C ASP A 51 -16.26 -16.47 -9.68
N GLY A 52 -15.77 -15.37 -9.12
CA GLY A 52 -14.39 -14.94 -9.08
C GLY A 52 -13.85 -14.43 -10.42
N LYS A 53 -14.71 -14.17 -11.41
CA LYS A 53 -14.33 -13.56 -12.70
C LYS A 53 -14.93 -12.18 -12.80
N LEU A 54 -14.17 -11.25 -13.36
CA LEU A 54 -14.59 -9.85 -13.48
C LEU A 54 -15.00 -9.46 -14.91
N GLY A 55 -15.48 -10.42 -15.70
CA GLY A 55 -15.78 -10.20 -17.13
C GLY A 55 -17.03 -9.36 -17.39
N ASP A 56 -17.97 -9.40 -16.45
CA ASP A 56 -19.21 -8.64 -16.34
C ASP A 56 -19.04 -7.34 -15.54
N TRP A 57 -17.86 -7.09 -14.97
CA TRP A 57 -17.59 -5.89 -14.18
C TRP A 57 -17.13 -4.72 -15.03
N ASP A 58 -17.57 -3.52 -14.66
CA ASP A 58 -16.90 -2.27 -15.03
C ASP A 58 -15.87 -1.91 -13.94
N LEU A 59 -14.59 -2.07 -14.28
CA LEU A 59 -13.46 -1.85 -13.38
C LEU A 59 -12.89 -0.43 -13.46
N SER A 60 -13.50 0.47 -14.21
CA SER A 60 -12.95 1.80 -14.44
C SER A 60 -12.88 2.69 -13.19
N GLY A 61 -13.71 2.39 -12.19
CA GLY A 61 -13.69 3.03 -10.86
C GLY A 61 -12.60 2.52 -9.92
N GLU A 62 -11.78 1.56 -10.35
CA GLU A 62 -10.85 0.86 -9.46
C GLU A 62 -9.78 1.77 -8.84
N ILE A 63 -9.33 1.37 -7.66
CA ILE A 63 -8.18 1.92 -6.96
C ILE A 63 -7.14 0.83 -6.68
N LEU A 64 -5.90 1.23 -6.50
CA LEU A 64 -4.83 0.36 -6.02
C LEU A 64 -4.49 0.70 -4.57
N SER A 65 -4.48 -0.32 -3.72
CA SER A 65 -4.04 -0.25 -2.33
C SER A 65 -2.72 -1.01 -2.18
N CYS A 66 -1.64 -0.30 -1.84
CA CYS A 66 -0.32 -0.89 -1.60
C CYS A 66 0.51 -0.02 -0.65
N TYR A 67 1.12 -0.65 0.36
CA TYR A 67 1.95 0.06 1.33
C TYR A 67 3.27 0.57 0.74
N ASP A 68 3.88 -0.25 -0.13
CA ASP A 68 5.14 0.06 -0.81
C ASP A 68 5.09 -0.45 -2.25
N LEU A 69 4.89 0.45 -3.20
CA LEU A 69 4.78 0.08 -4.62
C LEU A 69 6.05 -0.52 -5.22
N ASP A 70 7.24 -0.26 -4.67
CA ASP A 70 8.49 -0.83 -5.19
C ASP A 70 8.69 -2.26 -4.69
N ALA A 71 8.45 -2.50 -3.40
CA ALA A 71 8.75 -3.77 -2.76
C ALA A 71 7.57 -4.75 -2.70
N MET A 72 6.33 -4.24 -2.59
CA MET A 72 5.17 -5.03 -2.18
C MET A 72 4.08 -5.13 -3.23
N ARG A 73 4.17 -4.43 -4.37
CA ARG A 73 3.09 -4.44 -5.37
C ARG A 73 2.73 -5.85 -5.87
N ASP A 74 3.72 -6.74 -5.96
CA ASP A 74 3.56 -8.08 -6.53
C ASP A 74 3.30 -9.16 -5.47
N THR A 75 3.25 -8.79 -4.18
CA THR A 75 3.06 -9.73 -3.06
C THR A 75 2.03 -9.30 -2.01
N ASN A 76 1.79 -7.99 -1.85
CA ASN A 76 0.90 -7.41 -0.86
C ASN A 76 0.26 -6.12 -1.43
N SER A 77 -0.52 -6.29 -2.49
CA SER A 77 -1.34 -5.22 -3.04
C SER A 77 -2.75 -5.72 -3.35
N VAL A 78 -3.69 -4.78 -3.41
CA VAL A 78 -5.07 -5.07 -3.78
C VAL A 78 -5.55 -4.03 -4.77
N ARG A 79 -6.16 -4.49 -5.87
CA ARG A 79 -7.01 -3.61 -6.67
C ARG A 79 -8.45 -3.76 -6.23
N THR A 80 -9.09 -2.66 -5.86
CA THR A 80 -10.49 -2.65 -5.41
C THR A 80 -11.35 -1.91 -6.43
N ALA A 81 -12.45 -2.51 -6.86
CA ALA A 81 -13.47 -1.84 -7.67
C ALA A 81 -14.85 -2.00 -7.01
N ALA A 82 -15.76 -1.06 -7.28
CA ALA A 82 -17.13 -1.13 -6.78
C ALA A 82 -18.13 -0.89 -7.91
N MET A 83 -19.22 -1.65 -7.87
CA MET A 83 -20.41 -1.42 -8.68
C MET A 83 -21.64 -1.41 -7.81
N TYR A 84 -22.77 -0.96 -8.35
CA TYR A 84 -24.02 -0.97 -7.63
C TYR A 84 -25.22 -1.15 -8.55
N ASP A 85 -26.29 -1.71 -7.99
CA ASP A 85 -27.60 -1.77 -8.63
C ASP A 85 -28.72 -1.53 -7.61
N LYS A 86 -29.96 -1.82 -8.01
CA LYS A 86 -31.14 -1.62 -7.15
C LYS A 86 -31.17 -2.52 -5.90
N ASP A 87 -30.43 -3.63 -5.89
CA ASP A 87 -30.50 -4.66 -4.86
C ASP A 87 -29.21 -4.75 -4.02
N TRP A 88 -28.05 -4.47 -4.63
CA TRP A 88 -26.74 -4.73 -4.02
C TRP A 88 -25.72 -3.62 -4.25
N LEU A 89 -24.84 -3.45 -3.27
CA LEU A 89 -23.49 -2.93 -3.48
C LEU A 89 -22.57 -4.11 -3.81
N TYR A 90 -21.83 -4.02 -4.90
CA TYR A 90 -20.82 -4.99 -5.30
C TYR A 90 -19.42 -4.41 -5.07
N VAL A 91 -18.53 -5.19 -4.46
CA VAL A 91 -17.13 -4.81 -4.28
C VAL A 91 -16.25 -5.99 -4.68
N SER A 92 -15.28 -5.76 -5.55
CA SER A 92 -14.28 -6.75 -5.93
C SER A 92 -12.91 -6.36 -5.42
N PHE A 93 -12.12 -7.37 -5.08
CA PHE A 93 -10.76 -7.26 -4.61
C PHE A 93 -9.90 -8.24 -5.41
N ARG A 94 -8.85 -7.74 -6.06
CA ARG A 94 -7.82 -8.59 -6.66
C ARG A 94 -6.55 -8.46 -5.86
N PHE A 95 -6.28 -9.49 -5.07
CA PHE A 95 -5.12 -9.59 -4.20
C PHE A 95 -3.91 -10.09 -4.99
N LYS A 96 -2.77 -9.45 -4.77
CA LYS A 96 -1.47 -10.10 -4.86
C LYS A 96 -1.08 -10.61 -3.49
N ASP A 97 -0.77 -11.88 -3.43
CA ASP A 97 -0.64 -12.65 -2.19
C ASP A 97 0.25 -13.88 -2.43
N ALA A 98 1.25 -14.06 -1.57
CA ALA A 98 2.15 -15.21 -1.62
C ALA A 98 1.51 -16.50 -1.08
N THR A 99 0.47 -16.39 -0.25
CA THR A 99 -0.25 -17.52 0.36
C THR A 99 -1.76 -17.39 0.17
N PRO A 100 -2.25 -17.33 -1.07
CA PRO A 100 -3.62 -16.90 -1.36
C PRO A 100 -4.69 -17.82 -0.78
N MET A 101 -5.71 -17.18 -0.20
CA MET A 101 -6.93 -17.80 0.33
C MET A 101 -6.65 -18.76 1.50
N VAL A 102 -5.79 -18.32 2.41
CA VAL A 102 -5.45 -19.03 3.64
C VAL A 102 -6.06 -18.30 4.84
N ASN A 103 -7.12 -18.90 5.39
CA ASN A 103 -7.74 -18.50 6.65
C ASN A 103 -8.42 -19.71 7.31
N ARG A 104 -7.92 -20.11 8.48
CA ARG A 104 -8.40 -21.26 9.28
C ARG A 104 -9.20 -20.83 10.50
N VAL A 105 -9.62 -19.57 10.57
CA VAL A 105 -10.55 -19.15 11.61
C VAL A 105 -11.90 -19.76 11.31
N ASP A 106 -12.41 -20.57 12.25
CA ASP A 106 -13.68 -21.25 12.11
C ASP A 106 -14.84 -20.23 12.24
N PRO A 107 -15.66 -20.03 11.19
CA PRO A 107 -16.75 -19.06 11.21
C PRO A 107 -17.90 -19.44 12.14
N VAL A 108 -18.00 -20.70 12.59
CA VAL A 108 -19.03 -21.14 13.54
C VAL A 108 -18.60 -20.85 14.98
N ASN A 109 -17.33 -21.09 15.28
CA ASN A 109 -16.82 -21.02 16.66
C ASN A 109 -16.10 -19.69 16.99
N ASP A 110 -15.58 -18.97 15.99
CA ASP A 110 -14.81 -17.72 16.15
C ASP A 110 -15.06 -16.73 15.00
N ALA A 111 -16.34 -16.51 14.65
CA ALA A 111 -16.77 -15.70 13.50
C ALA A 111 -16.12 -14.31 13.41
N ALA A 112 -15.91 -13.65 14.56
CA ALA A 112 -15.40 -12.28 14.66
C ALA A 112 -13.88 -12.16 14.52
N SER A 113 -13.16 -13.28 14.38
CA SER A 113 -11.69 -13.28 14.33
C SER A 113 -11.12 -13.53 12.93
N GLY A 114 -11.95 -13.48 11.88
CA GLY A 114 -11.52 -13.72 10.49
C GLY A 114 -10.35 -12.82 10.06
N TRP A 115 -10.22 -11.62 10.62
CA TRP A 115 -9.10 -10.69 10.40
C TRP A 115 -7.71 -11.21 10.80
N ARG A 116 -7.60 -12.34 11.51
CA ARG A 116 -6.32 -12.95 11.89
C ARG A 116 -5.55 -13.56 10.71
N SER A 117 -6.11 -13.56 9.50
CA SER A 117 -5.49 -14.09 8.29
C SER A 117 -6.02 -13.42 7.03
N ASP A 118 -5.93 -14.04 5.85
CA ASP A 118 -6.46 -13.51 4.59
C ASP A 118 -7.93 -13.10 4.76
N CYS A 119 -8.19 -11.80 4.68
CA CYS A 119 -9.50 -11.22 4.99
C CYS A 119 -9.59 -9.80 4.43
N VAL A 120 -10.81 -9.39 4.07
CA VAL A 120 -11.17 -7.98 3.97
C VAL A 120 -12.05 -7.60 5.15
N GLN A 121 -11.73 -6.49 5.80
CA GLN A 121 -12.65 -5.82 6.71
C GLN A 121 -13.12 -4.52 6.08
N LEU A 122 -14.44 -4.39 5.90
CA LEU A 122 -15.10 -3.23 5.32
C LEU A 122 -15.92 -2.55 6.40
N ARG A 123 -15.72 -1.24 6.56
CA ARG A 123 -16.43 -0.44 7.56
C ARG A 123 -17.18 0.68 6.89
N PHE A 124 -18.49 0.49 6.78
CA PHE A 124 -19.40 1.44 6.19
C PHE A 124 -19.93 2.37 7.26
N TRP A 125 -20.00 3.66 6.93
CA TRP A 125 -20.80 4.63 7.65
C TRP A 125 -21.78 5.26 6.64
N ALA A 126 -22.93 4.61 6.55
CA ALA A 126 -24.02 5.03 5.68
C ALA A 126 -24.74 6.22 6.29
N ASP A 127 -25.22 7.11 5.41
CA ASP A 127 -25.95 8.32 5.75
C ASP A 127 -25.22 9.20 6.79
N HIS A 128 -23.88 9.25 6.74
CA HIS A 128 -23.01 9.86 7.77
C HIS A 128 -23.24 11.35 8.05
N GLY A 129 -23.86 12.08 7.13
CA GLY A 129 -24.26 13.49 7.32
C GLY A 129 -25.61 13.66 8.01
N LYS A 130 -26.36 12.58 8.26
CA LYS A 130 -27.66 12.63 8.94
C LYS A 130 -27.49 12.54 10.47
N PRO A 131 -28.44 13.11 11.25
CA PRO A 131 -28.47 12.93 12.70
C PRO A 131 -28.45 11.46 13.11
N VAL A 132 -28.00 11.16 14.32
CA VAL A 132 -28.09 9.82 14.88
C VAL A 132 -29.55 9.51 15.24
N GLY A 133 -29.98 8.25 15.06
CA GLY A 133 -31.31 7.76 15.45
C GLY A 133 -31.94 6.79 14.44
N PRO A 134 -33.25 6.54 14.51
CA PRO A 134 -33.92 5.48 13.75
C PRO A 134 -34.01 5.76 12.25
N ASN A 135 -33.83 7.02 11.84
CA ASN A 135 -33.73 7.44 10.44
C ASN A 135 -32.32 7.96 10.10
N GLY A 136 -31.37 7.72 11.01
CA GLY A 136 -30.06 8.31 11.02
C GLY A 136 -28.97 7.47 10.40
N ALA A 137 -27.73 7.94 10.58
CA ALA A 137 -26.55 7.24 10.12
C ALA A 137 -26.41 5.83 10.72
N ARG A 138 -25.86 4.89 9.95
CA ARG A 138 -25.62 3.51 10.38
C ARG A 138 -24.18 3.12 10.13
N MET A 139 -23.57 2.45 11.10
CA MET A 139 -22.29 1.79 10.93
C MET A 139 -22.48 0.30 10.69
N THR A 140 -21.75 -0.24 9.72
CA THR A 140 -21.77 -1.66 9.40
C THR A 140 -20.35 -2.12 9.15
N HIS A 141 -19.92 -3.13 9.89
CA HIS A 141 -18.64 -3.79 9.71
C HIS A 141 -18.88 -5.14 9.06
N VAL A 142 -18.14 -5.44 8.01
CA VAL A 142 -18.19 -6.71 7.29
C VAL A 142 -16.79 -7.28 7.23
N ASP A 143 -16.59 -8.43 7.85
CA ASP A 143 -15.41 -9.25 7.70
C ASP A 143 -15.75 -10.34 6.69
N CYS A 144 -14.98 -10.49 5.61
CA CYS A 144 -15.23 -11.50 4.59
C CYS A 144 -13.93 -12.18 4.16
N TYR A 145 -13.94 -13.51 4.19
CA TYR A 145 -12.75 -14.34 3.97
C TYR A 145 -13.11 -15.70 3.39
N TRP A 146 -12.09 -16.43 2.94
CA TRP A 146 -12.21 -17.82 2.51
C TRP A 146 -11.84 -18.75 3.67
N PHE A 147 -12.79 -19.54 4.16
CA PHE A 147 -12.50 -20.54 5.19
C PHE A 147 -11.84 -21.76 4.55
N THR A 148 -10.54 -21.91 4.79
CA THR A 148 -9.68 -22.89 4.12
C THR A 148 -10.09 -24.33 4.40
N ASP A 149 -10.42 -24.66 5.65
CA ASP A 149 -10.59 -26.06 6.06
C ASP A 149 -11.88 -26.68 5.48
N GLU A 150 -12.89 -25.87 5.15
CA GLU A 150 -14.12 -26.31 4.46
C GLU A 150 -14.23 -25.83 3.01
N ALA A 151 -13.21 -25.13 2.49
CA ALA A 151 -13.17 -24.60 1.14
C ALA A 151 -14.44 -23.81 0.75
N ARG A 152 -14.83 -22.84 1.58
CA ARG A 152 -16.02 -22.01 1.34
C ARG A 152 -15.85 -20.56 1.80
N PRO A 153 -16.66 -19.62 1.26
CA PRO A 153 -16.78 -18.28 1.81
C PRO A 153 -17.28 -18.28 3.27
N ALA A 154 -16.81 -17.29 4.02
CA ALA A 154 -17.31 -16.93 5.32
C ALA A 154 -17.44 -15.41 5.42
N ALA A 155 -18.44 -14.94 6.17
CA ALA A 155 -18.62 -13.54 6.45
C ALA A 155 -19.25 -13.32 7.82
N PHE A 156 -18.73 -12.34 8.54
CA PHE A 156 -19.25 -11.87 9.82
C PHE A 156 -19.65 -10.41 9.67
N VAL A 157 -20.84 -10.05 10.16
CA VAL A 157 -21.34 -8.68 10.09
C VAL A 157 -21.72 -8.19 11.48
N THR A 158 -21.30 -6.97 11.81
CA THR A 158 -21.89 -6.21 12.91
C THR A 158 -22.42 -4.89 12.41
N PHE A 159 -23.48 -4.40 13.02
CA PHE A 159 -23.99 -3.07 12.74
C PHE A 159 -24.55 -2.45 14.01
N HIS A 160 -24.42 -1.14 14.10
CA HIS A 160 -24.87 -0.35 15.24
C HIS A 160 -25.13 1.09 14.78
N ASP A 161 -25.84 1.85 15.61
CA ASP A 161 -25.88 3.29 15.47
C ASP A 161 -24.77 3.97 16.27
N MET A 162 -24.57 5.25 15.99
CA MET A 162 -23.52 6.04 16.63
C MET A 162 -23.85 6.45 18.06
N SER A 163 -25.11 6.36 18.49
CA SER A 163 -25.48 6.82 19.83
C SER A 163 -25.24 5.72 20.85
N ARG A 164 -25.29 4.43 20.45
CA ARG A 164 -25.34 3.27 21.35
C ARG A 164 -26.42 3.40 22.44
N GLN A 165 -27.36 4.32 22.26
CA GLN A 165 -28.36 4.72 23.24
C GLN A 165 -29.76 4.23 22.84
N GLU A 166 -29.97 3.90 21.57
CA GLU A 166 -31.23 3.31 21.12
C GLU A 166 -31.12 1.78 21.15
N ALA A 167 -31.60 1.21 22.26
CA ALA A 167 -31.73 -0.24 22.42
C ALA A 167 -32.49 -0.87 21.23
N GLY A 168 -31.93 -1.93 20.65
CA GLY A 168 -32.60 -2.75 19.63
C GLY A 168 -32.09 -2.61 18.19
N PHE A 169 -31.09 -1.76 17.91
CA PHE A 169 -30.54 -1.58 16.56
C PHE A 169 -29.10 -2.05 16.39
N GLU A 170 -28.47 -2.51 17.47
CA GLU A 170 -27.26 -3.29 17.40
C GLU A 170 -27.61 -4.70 16.94
N GLY A 171 -26.87 -5.20 15.96
CA GLY A 171 -27.05 -6.56 15.49
C GLY A 171 -25.75 -7.15 15.00
N LYS A 172 -25.74 -8.48 15.01
CA LYS A 172 -24.64 -9.26 14.46
C LYS A 172 -25.19 -10.42 13.64
N LEU A 173 -24.47 -10.78 12.60
CA LEU A 173 -24.69 -11.98 11.81
C LEU A 173 -23.39 -12.77 11.85
N ASP A 174 -23.39 -13.84 12.65
CA ASP A 174 -22.22 -14.73 12.78
C ASP A 174 -21.98 -15.51 11.48
N ASN A 175 -23.03 -15.74 10.68
CA ASN A 175 -22.96 -16.30 9.33
C ASN A 175 -23.72 -15.41 8.34
N ALA A 176 -23.03 -14.40 7.78
CA ALA A 176 -23.63 -13.44 6.88
C ALA A 176 -23.75 -13.93 5.42
N ILE A 177 -23.05 -15.01 5.03
CA ILE A 177 -23.16 -15.61 3.70
C ILE A 177 -24.60 -16.12 3.49
N GLY A 178 -25.25 -15.72 2.40
CA GLY A 178 -26.66 -15.98 2.13
C GLY A 178 -27.64 -15.14 2.96
N ASN A 179 -27.14 -14.34 3.92
CA ASN A 179 -27.93 -13.52 4.84
C ASN A 179 -27.64 -12.02 4.64
N GLY A 180 -27.63 -11.59 3.37
CA GLY A 180 -27.38 -10.21 2.98
C GLY A 180 -25.94 -9.91 2.59
N VAL A 181 -25.02 -10.87 2.75
CA VAL A 181 -23.71 -10.88 2.09
C VAL A 181 -23.60 -12.14 1.27
N ASP A 182 -23.05 -12.06 0.07
CA ASP A 182 -22.55 -13.23 -0.66
C ASP A 182 -21.16 -12.93 -1.18
N ALA A 183 -20.34 -13.95 -1.35
CA ALA A 183 -19.00 -13.80 -1.87
C ALA A 183 -18.58 -14.99 -2.74
N ALA A 184 -17.73 -14.71 -3.72
CA ALA A 184 -17.04 -15.71 -4.52
C ALA A 184 -15.55 -15.45 -4.50
N PHE A 185 -14.77 -16.51 -4.60
CA PHE A 185 -13.31 -16.46 -4.56
C PHE A 185 -12.74 -17.30 -5.69
N ARG A 186 -11.68 -16.82 -6.31
CA ARG A 186 -10.93 -17.56 -7.32
C ARG A 186 -9.45 -17.23 -7.23
N LYS A 187 -8.62 -18.25 -7.05
CA LYS A 187 -7.16 -18.10 -7.15
C LYS A 187 -6.76 -17.65 -8.55
N ASP A 188 -5.75 -16.80 -8.62
CA ASP A 188 -5.09 -16.48 -9.88
C ASP A 188 -4.46 -17.75 -10.47
N ASP A 189 -4.40 -17.85 -11.80
CA ASP A 189 -3.85 -19.04 -12.48
C ASP A 189 -2.35 -19.24 -12.18
N ASP A 190 -1.63 -18.18 -11.79
CA ASP A 190 -0.22 -18.24 -11.38
C ASP A 190 -0.02 -18.60 -9.90
N GLY A 191 -1.11 -18.70 -9.12
CA GLY A 191 -1.09 -18.98 -7.69
C GLY A 191 -0.51 -17.88 -6.82
N LYS A 192 -0.34 -16.65 -7.34
CA LYS A 192 0.27 -15.49 -6.64
C LYS A 192 -0.76 -14.42 -6.26
N GLY A 193 -1.99 -14.85 -6.09
CA GLY A 193 -3.10 -13.95 -5.84
C GLY A 193 -4.44 -14.65 -5.92
N TYR A 194 -5.48 -13.86 -5.72
CA TYR A 194 -6.85 -14.29 -5.90
C TYR A 194 -7.76 -13.09 -6.16
N THR A 195 -8.87 -13.37 -6.83
CA THR A 195 -10.02 -12.47 -6.93
C THR A 195 -11.04 -12.86 -5.86
N GLN A 196 -11.50 -11.88 -5.11
CA GLN A 196 -12.65 -11.97 -4.23
C GLN A 196 -13.72 -11.00 -4.73
N GLU A 197 -14.93 -11.48 -4.89
CA GLU A 197 -16.11 -10.66 -5.16
C GLU A 197 -17.04 -10.74 -3.97
N VAL A 198 -17.62 -9.60 -3.57
CA VAL A 198 -18.57 -9.51 -2.47
C VAL A 198 -19.77 -8.69 -2.94
N ARG A 199 -20.99 -9.15 -2.66
CA ARG A 199 -22.19 -8.32 -2.74
C ARG A 199 -22.81 -8.14 -1.36
N ILE A 200 -23.26 -6.93 -1.07
CA ILE A 200 -23.77 -6.53 0.25
C ILE A 200 -25.14 -5.90 0.04
N SER A 201 -26.14 -6.41 0.75
CA SER A 201 -27.51 -5.91 0.66
C SER A 201 -27.59 -4.50 1.19
N TRP A 202 -28.34 -3.65 0.50
CA TRP A 202 -28.69 -2.32 1.00
C TRP A 202 -29.36 -2.35 2.38
N LYS A 203 -30.06 -3.45 2.74
CA LYS A 203 -30.67 -3.61 4.08
C LYS A 203 -29.64 -3.75 5.21
N LEU A 204 -28.41 -4.17 4.89
CA LEU A 204 -27.32 -4.17 5.85
C LEU A 204 -26.72 -2.76 5.99
N LEU A 205 -26.63 -2.00 4.90
CA LEU A 205 -26.00 -0.68 4.90
C LEU A 205 -26.94 0.45 5.35
N ARG A 206 -28.19 0.45 4.87
CA ARG A 206 -29.21 1.47 5.16
C ARG A 206 -30.43 0.84 5.82
N ARG A 207 -31.04 1.56 6.75
CA ARG A 207 -32.17 1.07 7.54
C ARG A 207 -33.39 0.73 6.70
N ALA A 208 -33.74 1.58 5.73
CA ALA A 208 -34.86 1.33 4.82
C ALA A 208 -34.47 0.44 3.61
N GLY A 209 -33.20 -0.01 3.53
CA GLY A 209 -32.74 -0.91 2.48
C GLY A 209 -32.76 -0.33 1.07
N GLN A 210 -32.85 0.99 0.95
CA GLN A 210 -32.85 1.68 -0.33
C GLN A 210 -31.42 1.74 -0.91
N PRO A 211 -31.23 1.61 -2.23
CA PRO A 211 -29.93 1.80 -2.85
C PRO A 211 -29.43 3.23 -2.69
N TYR A 212 -28.13 3.41 -2.86
CA TYR A 212 -27.57 4.72 -3.15
C TYR A 212 -27.74 5.06 -4.64
N GLY A 213 -28.07 6.31 -4.93
CA GLY A 213 -28.20 6.86 -6.27
C GLY A 213 -26.97 7.64 -6.72
N ALA A 214 -26.92 7.97 -8.01
CA ALA A 214 -25.86 8.78 -8.57
C ALA A 214 -25.76 10.16 -7.88
N GLY A 215 -24.54 10.57 -7.53
CA GLY A 215 -24.25 11.81 -6.82
C GLY A 215 -24.30 11.71 -5.29
N GLU A 216 -24.76 10.59 -4.74
CA GLU A 216 -24.70 10.34 -3.30
C GLU A 216 -23.33 9.76 -2.88
N THR A 217 -23.02 9.84 -1.58
CA THR A 217 -21.81 9.27 -0.99
C THR A 217 -22.11 8.49 0.29
N LEU A 218 -21.25 7.52 0.60
CA LEU A 218 -21.13 6.91 1.93
C LEU A 218 -19.66 6.90 2.35
N ARG A 219 -19.39 6.77 3.65
CA ARG A 219 -18.00 6.57 4.10
C ARG A 219 -17.65 5.10 4.18
N LEU A 220 -16.45 4.75 3.73
CA LEU A 220 -15.92 3.39 3.77
C LEU A 220 -14.46 3.42 4.24
N GLY A 221 -14.16 2.67 5.29
CA GLY A 221 -12.81 2.26 5.62
C GLY A 221 -12.56 0.84 5.16
N MET A 222 -11.42 0.58 4.52
CA MET A 222 -11.00 -0.77 4.15
C MET A 222 -9.74 -1.17 4.90
N GLU A 223 -9.75 -2.37 5.48
CA GLU A 223 -8.54 -3.04 5.91
C GLU A 223 -8.37 -4.35 5.15
N LEU A 224 -7.18 -4.51 4.61
CA LEU A 224 -6.78 -5.61 3.76
C LEU A 224 -5.75 -6.42 4.54
N PHE A 225 -6.02 -7.70 4.72
CA PHE A 225 -5.19 -8.60 5.52
C PHE A 225 -4.61 -9.70 4.66
N TRP A 226 -3.34 -9.99 4.89
CA TRP A 226 -2.63 -11.14 4.35
C TRP A 226 -2.21 -12.01 5.52
N GLY A 227 -2.61 -13.26 5.48
CA GLY A 227 -2.23 -14.31 6.42
C GLY A 227 -0.80 -14.77 6.21
N ASP A 228 -0.38 -15.66 7.10
CA ASP A 228 0.76 -16.54 6.84
C ASP A 228 0.24 -17.95 6.49
N ALA A 229 1.17 -18.87 6.20
CA ALA A 229 0.81 -20.26 5.90
C ALA A 229 0.10 -21.01 7.06
N THR A 230 0.07 -20.47 8.28
CA THR A 230 -0.64 -21.08 9.42
C THR A 230 -2.14 -20.79 9.37
N GLY A 231 -2.50 -19.57 8.93
CA GLY A 231 -3.89 -19.20 8.65
C GLY A 231 -4.74 -18.75 9.85
N SER A 232 -4.21 -18.62 11.07
CA SER A 232 -5.10 -18.44 12.25
C SER A 232 -4.59 -17.57 13.40
N ARG A 233 -3.35 -17.06 13.36
CA ARG A 233 -2.74 -16.37 14.50
C ARG A 233 -2.90 -14.86 14.43
N TRP A 234 -2.16 -14.27 13.50
CA TRP A 234 -2.08 -12.85 13.22
C TRP A 234 -1.76 -12.70 11.72
N PRO A 235 -2.28 -11.65 11.07
CA PRO A 235 -1.92 -11.34 9.70
C PRO A 235 -0.40 -11.10 9.59
N GLY A 236 0.22 -11.68 8.55
CA GLY A 236 1.59 -11.38 8.17
C GLY A 236 1.75 -9.96 7.61
N HIS A 237 0.68 -9.42 7.01
CA HIS A 237 0.62 -8.03 6.57
C HIS A 237 -0.80 -7.46 6.72
N ARG A 238 -0.90 -6.16 7.01
CA ARG A 238 -2.16 -5.40 7.07
C ARG A 238 -1.95 -4.06 6.39
N PHE A 239 -2.88 -3.67 5.54
CA PHE A 239 -2.93 -2.32 4.99
C PHE A 239 -4.32 -1.72 5.13
N ALA A 240 -4.40 -0.53 5.75
CA ALA A 240 -5.62 0.25 5.86
C ALA A 240 -5.62 1.33 4.79
N ASP A 241 -6.67 1.39 3.97
CA ASP A 241 -6.79 2.37 2.89
C ASP A 241 -8.24 2.80 2.68
N LEU A 242 -8.42 3.68 1.68
CA LEU A 242 -9.60 4.52 1.53
C LEU A 242 -9.79 5.40 2.77
N VAL A 243 -8.94 6.41 2.86
CA VAL A 243 -8.81 7.28 4.01
C VAL A 243 -9.46 8.64 3.77
N ASN A 244 -9.88 9.33 4.81
CA ASN A 244 -10.33 10.70 4.74
C ASN A 244 -9.12 11.61 4.52
N GLN A 245 -9.12 12.41 3.45
CA GLN A 245 -8.01 13.34 3.17
C GLN A 245 -7.77 14.35 4.31
N ALA A 246 -8.82 14.79 4.99
CA ALA A 246 -8.71 15.74 6.09
C ALA A 246 -8.24 15.07 7.41
N GLN A 247 -8.42 13.75 7.53
CA GLN A 247 -8.07 12.97 8.71
C GLN A 247 -7.46 11.62 8.30
N PRO A 248 -6.27 11.60 7.68
CA PRO A 248 -5.75 10.41 6.99
C PRO A 248 -5.08 9.40 7.93
N GLN A 249 -5.54 9.29 9.18
CA GLN A 249 -4.94 8.38 10.16
C GLN A 249 -5.25 6.92 9.81
N ARG A 250 -4.28 6.02 9.99
CA ARG A 250 -4.43 4.58 9.72
C ARG A 250 -4.22 3.72 10.96
N GLU A 251 -3.72 4.34 12.03
CA GLU A 251 -3.67 3.79 13.38
C GLU A 251 -5.09 3.69 13.93
N PHE A 252 -5.41 2.56 14.57
CA PHE A 252 -6.75 2.34 15.14
C PHE A 252 -7.89 2.54 14.13
N PHE A 253 -7.63 2.26 12.84
CA PHE A 253 -8.58 2.50 11.74
C PHE A 253 -9.93 1.82 11.95
N TRP A 254 -9.95 0.73 12.72
CA TRP A 254 -11.16 -0.01 13.04
C TRP A 254 -12.14 0.72 13.96
N SER A 255 -11.68 1.69 14.73
CA SER A 255 -12.51 2.51 15.62
C SER A 255 -12.52 3.98 15.24
N ASN A 256 -11.65 4.42 14.32
CA ASN A 256 -11.58 5.80 13.86
C ASN A 256 -12.40 6.04 12.58
N ASN A 257 -13.72 6.10 12.73
CA ASN A 257 -14.66 6.37 11.64
C ASN A 257 -14.45 7.72 10.93
N ASN A 258 -13.82 8.69 11.60
CA ASN A 258 -13.50 9.97 10.96
C ASN A 258 -12.39 9.86 9.93
N ALA A 259 -11.57 8.82 10.01
CA ALA A 259 -10.49 8.55 9.07
C ALA A 259 -10.92 7.77 7.83
N TRP A 260 -12.17 7.33 7.73
CA TRP A 260 -12.67 6.59 6.58
C TRP A 260 -12.95 7.54 5.40
N GLY A 261 -12.49 7.14 4.21
CA GLY A 261 -12.70 7.85 2.95
C GLY A 261 -14.12 7.68 2.41
N GLU A 262 -14.32 8.02 1.15
CA GLU A 262 -15.66 8.06 0.54
C GLU A 262 -15.83 7.03 -0.56
N VAL A 263 -17.05 6.49 -0.65
CA VAL A 263 -17.53 5.83 -1.86
C VAL A 263 -18.45 6.81 -2.57
N ALA A 264 -18.07 7.22 -3.78
CA ALA A 264 -18.86 8.09 -4.63
C ALA A 264 -19.67 7.25 -5.60
N PHE A 265 -21.00 7.37 -5.57
CA PHE A 265 -21.89 6.67 -6.49
C PHE A 265 -22.06 7.49 -7.76
N LEU A 266 -21.59 6.97 -8.88
CA LEU A 266 -21.62 7.67 -10.17
C LEU A 266 -22.73 7.16 -11.07
N GLY A 267 -23.31 8.04 -11.89
CA GLY A 267 -24.37 7.65 -12.83
C GLY A 267 -23.87 6.96 -14.11
N HIS A 268 -22.56 6.74 -14.25
CA HIS A 268 -21.95 6.12 -15.43
C HIS A 268 -20.65 5.41 -15.06
N GLY A 269 -20.26 4.45 -15.90
CA GLY A 269 -18.97 3.76 -15.84
C GLY A 269 -17.98 4.24 -16.90
N LYS A 270 -17.00 3.41 -17.27
CA LYS A 270 -15.93 3.71 -18.24
C LYS A 270 -15.15 5.00 -17.91
N LEU A 271 -14.84 5.17 -16.64
CA LEU A 271 -14.10 6.29 -16.09
C LEU A 271 -12.61 6.27 -16.51
N ALA A 272 -11.97 7.43 -16.39
CA ALA A 272 -10.51 7.49 -16.41
C ALA A 272 -9.92 6.78 -15.18
N PRO A 273 -8.71 6.19 -15.28
CA PRO A 273 -8.03 5.55 -14.15
C PRO A 273 -7.94 6.47 -12.93
N SER A 274 -8.07 5.90 -11.74
CA SER A 274 -7.87 6.64 -10.49
C SER A 274 -6.40 7.07 -10.34
N PRO A 275 -6.11 8.05 -9.46
CA PRO A 275 -4.73 8.49 -9.22
C PRO A 275 -3.78 7.35 -8.82
N SER A 276 -4.22 6.41 -7.97
CA SER A 276 -3.39 5.28 -7.52
C SER A 276 -3.14 4.25 -8.63
N VAL A 277 -4.09 4.05 -9.53
CA VAL A 277 -3.88 3.19 -10.72
C VAL A 277 -2.94 3.88 -11.71
N ALA A 278 -3.11 5.18 -11.92
CA ALA A 278 -2.23 5.96 -12.78
C ALA A 278 -0.78 5.99 -12.25
N GLN A 279 -0.58 5.98 -10.92
CA GLN A 279 0.75 5.90 -10.30
C GLN A 279 1.56 4.67 -10.72
N LEU A 280 0.92 3.52 -10.98
CA LEU A 280 1.63 2.34 -11.47
C LEU A 280 2.35 2.60 -12.79
N SER A 281 1.69 3.29 -13.72
CA SER A 281 2.29 3.59 -15.01
C SER A 281 3.55 4.44 -14.89
N GLU A 282 3.57 5.38 -13.93
CA GLU A 282 4.76 6.20 -13.65
C GLU A 282 5.83 5.39 -12.91
N VAL A 283 5.47 4.52 -11.96
CA VAL A 283 6.43 3.62 -11.29
C VAL A 283 7.04 2.65 -12.30
N GLU A 284 6.26 2.04 -13.19
CA GLU A 284 6.75 1.15 -14.24
C GLU A 284 7.65 1.88 -15.23
N LYS A 285 7.25 3.09 -15.65
CA LYS A 285 8.07 3.96 -16.50
C LYS A 285 9.37 4.34 -15.81
N LEU A 286 9.34 4.69 -14.53
CA LEU A 286 10.53 4.96 -13.73
C LEU A 286 11.38 3.71 -13.51
N ALA A 287 10.79 2.54 -13.34
CA ALA A 287 11.50 1.26 -13.23
C ALA A 287 12.16 0.86 -14.56
N ARG A 288 11.57 1.22 -15.70
CA ARG A 288 12.21 1.10 -17.02
C ARG A 288 13.32 2.14 -17.23
N LEU A 289 13.16 3.33 -16.65
CA LEU A 289 14.16 4.40 -16.63
C LEU A 289 15.23 4.23 -15.55
N ARG A 290 15.02 3.33 -14.57
CA ARG A 290 16.10 2.76 -13.75
C ARG A 290 16.95 2.03 -14.76
N TYR A 291 17.90 2.80 -15.31
CA TYR A 291 18.98 2.35 -16.15
C TYR A 291 19.41 0.99 -15.62
N SER A 292 19.50 0.03 -16.54
CA SER A 292 20.28 -1.17 -16.33
C SER A 292 21.63 -0.75 -15.73
N THR A 293 21.75 -0.81 -14.41
CA THR A 293 23.04 -0.71 -13.72
C THR A 293 23.87 -1.96 -14.02
N GLN A 294 23.26 -2.93 -14.71
CA GLN A 294 23.97 -3.99 -15.41
C GLN A 294 24.49 -3.47 -16.75
N GLY A 295 25.78 -3.17 -16.77
CA GLY A 295 26.51 -2.76 -17.96
C GLY A 295 27.49 -1.62 -17.66
N PRO A 296 28.48 -1.40 -18.54
CA PRO A 296 29.42 -0.31 -18.37
C PRO A 296 28.70 1.04 -18.39
N VAL A 297 28.76 1.79 -17.29
CA VAL A 297 28.35 3.20 -17.29
C VAL A 297 29.54 4.04 -17.71
N ARG A 298 29.41 4.74 -18.84
CA ARG A 298 30.43 5.68 -19.30
C ARG A 298 30.36 6.96 -18.47
N LEU A 299 31.41 7.23 -17.72
CA LEU A 299 31.60 8.49 -17.01
C LEU A 299 32.56 9.36 -17.82
N ASP A 300 32.03 10.38 -18.48
CA ASP A 300 32.86 11.44 -19.09
C ASP A 300 33.04 12.55 -18.05
N TYR A 301 34.29 12.92 -17.76
CA TYR A 301 34.60 14.08 -16.92
C TYR A 301 35.76 14.86 -17.55
N GLU A 302 35.65 16.18 -17.53
CA GLU A 302 36.76 17.07 -17.91
C GLU A 302 37.60 17.37 -16.68
N LEU A 303 38.89 17.05 -16.77
CA LEU A 303 39.85 17.49 -15.76
C LEU A 303 40.13 18.99 -15.96
N PRO A 304 40.06 19.81 -14.89
CA PRO A 304 40.47 21.21 -14.98
C PRO A 304 41.92 21.30 -15.43
N ALA A 305 42.19 22.19 -16.40
CA ALA A 305 43.55 22.44 -16.87
C ALA A 305 44.43 22.93 -15.70
N GLY A 306 45.36 22.07 -15.27
CA GLY A 306 46.32 22.36 -14.20
C GLY A 306 46.14 21.58 -12.89
N GLY A 307 45.14 20.70 -12.78
CA GLY A 307 45.03 19.78 -11.65
C GLY A 307 45.99 18.60 -11.78
N GLY A 308 47.04 18.54 -10.95
CA GLY A 308 47.96 17.40 -10.90
C GLY A 308 47.25 16.06 -10.60
N ASP A 309 47.70 15.01 -11.28
CA ASP A 309 47.09 13.68 -11.47
C ASP A 309 46.76 12.81 -10.23
N THR A 310 46.79 13.31 -8.99
CA THR A 310 46.99 12.39 -7.85
C THR A 310 45.75 11.95 -7.08
N VAL A 311 44.58 12.57 -7.23
CA VAL A 311 43.42 12.23 -6.36
C VAL A 311 42.26 11.55 -7.10
N ALA A 312 41.91 11.96 -8.32
CA ALA A 312 40.75 11.42 -9.03
C ALA A 312 41.01 10.00 -9.59
N ALA A 313 42.22 9.72 -10.07
CA ALA A 313 42.58 8.42 -10.64
C ALA A 313 42.70 7.31 -9.58
N ASP A 314 43.07 7.66 -8.34
CA ASP A 314 43.24 6.69 -7.25
C ASP A 314 41.90 6.32 -6.59
N GLN A 315 40.94 7.25 -6.54
CA GLN A 315 39.58 6.95 -6.09
C GLN A 315 38.81 6.08 -7.10
N ALA A 316 38.98 6.31 -8.41
CA ALA A 316 38.37 5.46 -9.44
C ALA A 316 38.92 4.01 -9.42
N LYS A 317 40.20 3.82 -9.09
CA LYS A 317 40.82 2.49 -8.92
C LYS A 317 40.39 1.77 -7.64
N ARG A 318 39.98 2.48 -6.60
CA ARG A 318 39.49 1.87 -5.35
C ARG A 318 38.03 1.42 -5.44
N ALA A 319 37.23 2.03 -6.31
CA ALA A 319 35.83 1.66 -6.53
C ALA A 319 35.66 0.42 -7.44
N VAL A 320 36.69 0.04 -8.19
CA VAL A 320 36.68 -1.11 -9.11
C VAL A 320 37.73 -2.11 -8.64
N GLY A 321 37.30 -3.30 -8.22
CA GLY A 321 38.16 -4.37 -7.70
C GLY A 321 39.41 -4.62 -8.57
N ALA A 322 40.53 -4.89 -7.89
CA ALA A 322 41.89 -4.90 -8.43
C ALA A 322 42.06 -5.50 -9.84
N VAL A 323 42.50 -4.67 -10.78
CA VAL A 323 42.97 -5.09 -12.11
C VAL A 323 44.38 -5.70 -11.96
N ARG A 324 44.54 -6.98 -12.31
CA ARG A 324 45.86 -7.62 -12.44
C ARG A 324 46.66 -6.96 -13.56
N ARG A 325 47.89 -6.53 -13.28
CA ARG A 325 48.87 -6.14 -14.32
C ARG A 325 49.37 -7.40 -15.03
N GLY A 326 49.17 -7.46 -16.34
CA GLY A 326 49.94 -8.32 -17.23
C GLY A 326 51.12 -7.53 -17.78
N ASP A 327 52.33 -8.10 -17.68
CA ASP A 327 53.54 -7.55 -18.27
C ASP A 327 53.47 -7.60 -19.81
N GLY A 328 53.80 -6.49 -20.46
CA GLY A 328 53.85 -6.41 -21.92
C GLY A 328 54.51 -5.14 -22.44
N HIS A 329 55.59 -5.30 -23.18
CA HIS A 329 56.41 -4.26 -23.81
C HIS A 329 55.66 -3.41 -24.86
N GLY A 330 56.03 -2.12 -24.92
CA GLY A 330 56.27 -1.38 -26.17
C GLY A 330 55.07 -0.84 -26.96
N GLY A 331 54.91 0.50 -26.97
CA GLY A 331 54.23 1.22 -28.06
C GLY A 331 53.17 2.24 -27.64
N ARG A 332 53.40 3.51 -27.98
CA ARG A 332 52.43 4.61 -27.84
C ARG A 332 51.17 4.36 -28.70
N ARG A 333 50.00 4.17 -28.08
CA ARG A 333 48.66 4.48 -28.63
C ARG A 333 47.71 4.87 -27.49
N GLY A 334 46.78 5.79 -27.76
CA GLY A 334 45.85 6.36 -26.78
C GLY A 334 45.02 5.31 -26.04
N LEU A 335 44.85 5.50 -24.73
CA LEU A 335 44.05 4.61 -23.89
C LEU A 335 42.56 4.78 -24.21
N ARG A 336 41.95 3.72 -24.74
CA ARG A 336 40.52 3.44 -24.58
C ARG A 336 40.38 2.29 -23.60
N SER A 337 39.67 2.49 -22.49
CA SER A 337 39.28 1.41 -21.59
C SER A 337 37.76 1.21 -21.62
N GLN A 338 37.34 -0.04 -21.77
CA GLN A 338 35.98 -0.51 -21.46
C GLN A 338 36.09 -1.42 -20.23
N VAL A 339 35.12 -1.35 -19.32
CA VAL A 339 35.11 -2.12 -18.07
C VAL A 339 33.79 -2.86 -17.96
N THR A 340 33.84 -4.17 -17.71
CA THR A 340 32.69 -5.03 -17.39
C THR A 340 32.74 -5.44 -15.91
N ALA A 341 31.61 -5.34 -15.21
CA ALA A 341 31.50 -5.74 -13.80
C ALA A 341 31.30 -7.26 -13.66
N GLY A 342 32.12 -7.91 -12.83
CA GLY A 342 31.96 -9.30 -12.42
C GLY A 342 31.11 -9.44 -11.15
N GLU A 343 30.41 -10.57 -11.06
CA GLU A 343 29.44 -10.94 -10.03
C GLU A 343 29.96 -10.86 -8.59
N LEU A 344 29.15 -10.29 -7.70
CA LEU A 344 29.35 -10.30 -6.25
C LEU A 344 28.07 -10.79 -5.56
N HIS A 345 27.93 -12.10 -5.49
CA HIS A 345 26.98 -12.75 -4.58
C HIS A 345 27.74 -13.78 -3.74
N ARG A 346 27.97 -13.44 -2.46
CA ARG A 346 28.13 -14.42 -1.36
C ARG A 346 28.16 -13.72 0.02
N SER A 347 27.09 -13.97 0.77
CA SER A 347 27.05 -14.30 2.21
C SER A 347 27.79 -13.42 3.23
N VAL A 348 27.01 -12.71 4.05
CA VAL A 348 27.42 -12.16 5.37
C VAL A 348 26.92 -13.11 6.47
N PRO A 349 27.76 -13.53 7.44
CA PRO A 349 27.31 -14.29 8.60
C PRO A 349 26.83 -13.34 9.73
N LEU A 350 25.67 -13.66 10.32
CA LEU A 350 25.12 -12.98 11.49
C LEU A 350 25.88 -13.37 12.77
N CYS A 351 26.43 -12.37 13.46
CA CYS A 351 27.02 -12.51 14.79
C CYS A 351 25.95 -12.88 15.85
N ARG A 352 26.24 -13.94 16.61
CA ARG A 352 25.57 -14.32 17.86
C ARG A 352 26.26 -13.63 19.05
N GLY A 353 25.48 -13.03 19.95
CA GLY A 353 25.88 -12.64 21.30
C GLY A 353 24.63 -12.21 22.09
N ALA A 354 23.99 -13.12 22.82
CA ALA A 354 24.20 -13.37 24.25
C ALA A 354 23.55 -12.29 25.16
N ALA A 355 22.31 -12.55 25.59
CA ALA A 355 21.76 -11.99 26.83
C ALA A 355 21.02 -13.10 27.57
N ARG A 356 21.56 -13.50 28.73
CA ARG A 356 21.03 -14.54 29.62
C ARG A 356 20.60 -13.86 30.93
N ARG A 357 19.32 -14.06 31.26
CA ARG A 357 18.69 -14.18 32.60
C ARG A 357 19.02 -13.17 33.70
N LEU A 358 17.97 -12.47 34.14
CA LEU A 358 17.66 -12.28 35.57
C LEU A 358 16.14 -12.54 35.79
N ARG A 359 15.83 -13.64 36.49
CA ARG A 359 14.68 -13.82 37.39
C ARG A 359 15.29 -13.67 38.80
N SER A 360 14.67 -13.24 39.88
CA SER A 360 13.29 -13.04 40.33
C SER A 360 13.36 -12.24 41.64
N ALA A 361 12.32 -11.52 42.03
CA ALA A 361 11.74 -11.54 43.38
C ALA A 361 10.69 -10.43 43.52
N ALA A 362 9.46 -10.81 43.86
CA ALA A 362 8.69 -10.29 44.99
C ALA A 362 7.19 -10.57 44.79
N ASP A 363 6.74 -11.71 45.31
CA ASP A 363 5.43 -11.81 45.95
C ASP A 363 5.55 -11.23 47.36
N GLY A 364 4.52 -10.54 47.85
CA GLY A 364 4.26 -10.42 49.29
C GLY A 364 3.89 -9.03 49.84
N ALA A 365 2.58 -8.88 50.08
CA ALA A 365 1.92 -8.14 51.19
C ALA A 365 2.11 -6.62 51.33
N GLY A 366 0.97 -5.92 51.26
CA GLY A 366 0.75 -4.52 51.63
C GLY A 366 -0.67 -4.10 51.26
#